data_AF-A0A3D5CGM0-F1
#
_entry.id   AF-A0A3D5CGM0-F1
#
_cell.length_a   1.000
_cell.length_b   1.000
_cell.length_c   1.000
_cell.angle_alpha   90.00
_cell.angle_beta   90.00
_cell.angle_gamma   90.00
#
_symmetry.space_group_name_H-M   'P 1'
#
loop_
_entity.id
_entity.type
_entity.pdbx_description
1 polymer ?
#
loop_
_entity_poly.entity_id
_entity_poly.type
_entity_poly.pdbx_seq_one_letter_code
_entity_poly.pdbx_strand_id
1 'polypeptide(L)'
;DTALADGRDLFYYDDPDTTLGAERGIDQRALDPRPATATMRQDILTGDWISIAAARQNRAFLPPAELDPLSPQTPTNPSEIPSRYDVAVFENRSPSFGPALSAAHGDAPEAPNPPRGLDDLDALGLGSVRTSVGRCEVVCFSPEHTGSFGTQSVTR
;
A
#
# COMPACT_ATOMS: atom_id res chain seq x y z
N ASP A 1 8.84 7.40 -11.86
CA ASP A 1 7.63 7.47 -11.01
C ASP A 1 6.42 7.48 -11.89
N THR A 2 5.50 6.56 -11.65
CA THR A 2 4.23 6.42 -12.38
C THR A 2 3.09 6.48 -11.37
N ALA A 3 1.97 7.10 -11.72
CA ALA A 3 0.76 7.07 -10.90
C ALA A 3 -0.14 5.90 -11.32
N LEU A 4 -0.68 5.18 -10.34
CA LEU A 4 -1.78 4.23 -10.53
C LEU A 4 -3.09 4.97 -10.85
N ALA A 5 -4.08 4.24 -11.35
CA ALA A 5 -5.34 4.83 -11.80
C ALA A 5 -6.14 5.55 -10.70
N ASP A 6 -5.89 5.22 -9.43
CA ASP A 6 -6.49 5.86 -8.26
C ASP A 6 -5.56 6.90 -7.58
N GLY A 7 -4.50 7.32 -8.27
CA GLY A 7 -3.57 8.36 -7.85
C GLY A 7 -2.47 7.92 -6.87
N ARG A 8 -2.40 6.63 -6.53
CA ARG A 8 -1.30 6.08 -5.73
C ARG A 8 0.01 6.05 -6.52
N ASP A 9 1.13 6.25 -5.83
CA ASP A 9 2.45 6.10 -6.44
C ASP A 9 2.77 4.64 -6.77
N LEU A 10 3.46 4.44 -7.90
CA LEU A 10 4.12 3.22 -8.31
C LEU A 10 5.56 3.52 -8.74
N PHE A 11 6.49 2.80 -8.13
CA PHE A 11 7.92 2.87 -8.40
C PHE A 11 8.40 1.53 -8.94
N TYR A 12 9.27 1.58 -9.95
CA TYR A 12 9.98 0.42 -10.48
C TYR A 12 11.46 0.57 -10.13
N TYR A 13 12.04 -0.50 -9.61
CA TYR A 13 13.48 -0.61 -9.39
C TYR A 13 13.97 -1.74 -10.28
N ASP A 14 14.87 -1.37 -11.17
CA ASP A 14 15.46 -2.26 -12.16
C ASP A 14 16.81 -2.76 -11.65
N ASP A 15 17.10 -4.03 -11.87
CA ASP A 15 18.41 -4.58 -11.53
C ASP A 15 19.52 -4.02 -12.43
N PRO A 16 20.79 -4.03 -11.98
CA PRO A 16 21.92 -3.59 -12.80
C PRO A 16 22.04 -4.31 -14.15
N ASP A 17 21.60 -5.58 -14.22
CA ASP A 17 21.61 -6.42 -15.42
C ASP A 17 20.22 -6.59 -16.06
N THR A 18 19.27 -5.72 -15.72
CA THR A 18 17.93 -5.78 -16.30
C THR A 18 17.96 -5.75 -17.82
N THR A 19 17.02 -6.45 -18.42
CA THR A 19 16.75 -6.37 -19.88
C THR A 19 15.46 -5.62 -20.18
N LEU A 20 14.80 -5.09 -19.15
CA LEU A 20 13.59 -4.29 -19.30
C LEU A 20 13.94 -2.93 -19.93
N GLY A 21 13.12 -2.48 -20.89
CA GLY A 21 13.26 -1.15 -21.47
C GLY A 21 12.87 -0.05 -20.47
N ALA A 22 13.13 1.22 -20.77
CA ALA A 22 12.77 2.34 -19.89
C ALA A 22 11.26 2.68 -19.91
N GLU A 23 10.54 2.24 -20.94
CA GLU A 23 9.11 2.52 -21.07
C GLU A 23 8.31 1.72 -20.04
N ARG A 24 7.33 2.38 -19.42
CA ARG A 24 6.38 1.78 -18.47
C ARG A 24 4.97 2.06 -18.94
N GLY A 25 4.13 1.03 -18.87
CA GLY A 25 2.71 1.10 -19.16
C GLY A 25 1.96 1.97 -18.14
N ILE A 26 0.74 2.35 -18.51
CA ILE A 26 -0.15 3.16 -17.67
C ILE A 26 -1.22 2.23 -17.09
N ASP A 27 -1.57 2.44 -15.83
CA ASP A 27 -2.70 1.74 -15.22
C ASP A 27 -4.01 2.23 -15.83
N GLN A 28 -4.67 1.40 -16.64
CA GLN A 28 -5.90 1.74 -17.37
C GLN A 28 -7.19 1.40 -16.63
N ARG A 29 -7.11 0.92 -15.39
CA ARG A 29 -8.29 0.46 -14.64
C ARG A 29 -9.20 1.62 -14.26
N ALA A 30 -10.50 1.40 -14.29
CA ALA A 30 -11.47 2.32 -13.71
C ALA A 30 -11.70 1.94 -12.23
N LEU A 31 -11.28 2.78 -11.30
CA LEU A 31 -11.34 2.51 -9.86
C LEU A 31 -12.15 3.57 -9.13
N ASP A 32 -12.84 3.16 -8.07
CA ASP A 32 -13.42 4.08 -7.10
C ASP A 32 -12.31 4.84 -6.35
N PRO A 33 -12.63 6.03 -5.79
CA PRO A 33 -11.71 6.76 -4.93
C PRO A 33 -11.19 5.93 -3.76
N ARG A 34 -10.00 6.30 -3.26
CA ARG A 34 -9.40 5.66 -2.08
C ARG A 34 -10.31 5.80 -0.86
N PRO A 35 -10.35 4.78 0.03
CA PRO A 35 -11.12 4.86 1.25
C PRO A 35 -10.55 5.93 2.20
N ALA A 36 -11.39 6.40 3.13
CA ALA A 36 -10.95 7.26 4.22
C ALA A 36 -9.88 6.58 5.08
N THR A 37 -9.00 7.40 5.70
CA THR A 37 -7.96 6.89 6.61
C THR A 37 -8.58 6.19 7.81
N ALA A 38 -7.99 5.05 8.17
CA ALA A 38 -8.44 4.25 9.30
C ALA A 38 -8.31 5.00 10.63
N THR A 39 -9.09 4.58 11.62
CA THR A 39 -8.94 5.05 13.01
C THR A 39 -8.20 4.02 13.83
N MET A 40 -7.40 4.45 14.80
CA MET A 40 -6.82 3.60 15.83
C MET A 40 -7.42 3.88 17.20
N ARG A 41 -7.48 2.83 18.02
CA ARG A 41 -7.94 2.88 19.41
C ARG A 41 -6.87 2.34 20.33
N GLN A 42 -6.74 2.92 21.50
CA GLN A 42 -5.82 2.44 22.52
C GLN A 42 -6.47 1.32 23.34
N ASP A 43 -5.76 0.21 23.51
CA ASP A 43 -6.04 -0.74 24.58
C ASP A 43 -5.44 -0.20 25.88
N ILE A 44 -6.29 0.13 26.86
CA ILE A 44 -5.85 0.72 28.12
C ILE A 44 -5.07 -0.26 29.02
N LEU A 45 -5.26 -1.56 28.84
CA LEU A 45 -4.60 -2.57 29.67
C LEU A 45 -3.13 -2.76 29.26
N THR A 46 -2.83 -2.60 27.97
CA THR A 46 -1.47 -2.75 27.43
C THR A 46 -0.81 -1.43 27.06
N GLY A 47 -1.60 -0.39 26.79
CA GLY A 47 -1.15 0.87 26.21
C GLY A 47 -1.01 0.85 24.69
N ASP A 48 -1.25 -0.29 24.04
CA ASP A 48 -1.06 -0.45 22.61
C ASP A 48 -2.11 0.32 21.80
N TRP A 49 -1.69 0.86 20.66
CA TRP A 49 -2.59 1.43 19.67
C TRP A 49 -2.88 0.42 18.56
N ILE A 50 -4.17 0.10 18.39
CA ILE A 50 -4.65 -0.84 17.38
C ILE A 50 -5.36 -0.08 16.26
N SER A 51 -4.84 -0.17 15.03
CA SER A 51 -5.50 0.37 13.85
C SER A 51 -6.70 -0.49 13.41
N ILE A 52 -7.82 0.17 13.11
CA ILE A 52 -9.09 -0.44 12.71
C ILE A 52 -9.41 0.02 11.28
N ALA A 53 -8.93 -0.74 10.30
CA ALA A 53 -9.11 -0.45 8.87
C ALA A 53 -10.29 -1.22 8.25
N ALA A 54 -11.51 -0.73 8.46
CA ALA A 54 -12.74 -1.39 8.00
C ALA A 54 -12.79 -1.62 6.47
N ALA A 55 -12.15 -0.75 5.69
CA ALA A 55 -12.05 -0.88 4.23
C ALA A 55 -11.37 -2.19 3.77
N ARG A 56 -10.64 -2.89 4.66
CA ARG A 56 -10.03 -4.20 4.35
C ARG A 56 -11.05 -5.34 4.22
N GLN A 57 -12.27 -5.17 4.72
CA GLN A 57 -13.32 -6.20 4.63
C GLN A 57 -13.80 -6.45 3.20
N ASN A 58 -13.64 -5.46 2.31
CA ASN A 58 -14.04 -5.57 0.90
C ASN A 58 -12.95 -6.17 0.01
N ARG A 59 -11.85 -6.67 0.59
CA ARG A 59 -10.78 -7.28 -0.19
C ARG A 59 -11.26 -8.61 -0.75
N ALA A 60 -11.06 -8.84 -2.05
CA ALA A 60 -11.22 -10.16 -2.63
C ALA A 60 -10.34 -11.16 -1.84
N PHE A 61 -10.99 -12.08 -1.14
CA PHE A 61 -10.30 -13.10 -0.36
C PHE A 61 -9.90 -14.23 -1.31
N LEU A 62 -8.60 -14.31 -1.60
CA LEU A 62 -7.99 -15.30 -2.50
C LEU A 62 -8.58 -15.24 -3.91
N PRO A 63 -8.21 -14.24 -4.74
CA PRO A 63 -8.55 -14.29 -6.16
C PRO A 63 -7.98 -15.58 -6.77
N PRO A 64 -8.62 -16.13 -7.81
CA PRO A 64 -8.04 -17.18 -8.62
C PRO A 64 -6.60 -16.82 -9.04
N ALA A 65 -5.74 -17.82 -9.20
CA ALA A 65 -4.31 -17.62 -9.50
C ALA A 65 -4.09 -16.74 -10.74
N GLU A 66 -4.93 -16.90 -11.75
CA GLU A 66 -4.94 -16.12 -12.99
C GLU A 66 -5.31 -14.64 -12.81
N LEU A 67 -5.86 -14.25 -11.65
CA LEU A 67 -6.23 -12.89 -11.28
C LEU A 67 -5.37 -12.35 -10.13
N ASP A 68 -4.11 -12.79 -10.03
CA ASP A 68 -3.15 -12.27 -9.07
C ASP A 68 -2.96 -10.74 -9.26
N PRO A 69 -3.29 -9.93 -8.24
CA PRO A 69 -3.20 -8.47 -8.34
C PRO A 69 -1.76 -7.95 -8.36
N LEU A 70 -0.76 -8.81 -8.04
CA LEU A 70 0.66 -8.45 -8.00
C LEU A 70 1.41 -8.87 -9.27
N SER A 71 0.83 -9.70 -10.12
CA SER A 71 1.41 -10.04 -11.42
C SER A 71 1.38 -8.84 -12.36
N PRO A 72 2.28 -8.72 -13.37
CA PRO A 72 2.15 -7.72 -14.42
C PRO A 72 0.79 -7.77 -15.12
N GLN A 73 0.24 -6.61 -15.50
CA GLN A 73 -1.05 -6.53 -16.18
C GLN A 73 -1.04 -7.33 -17.49
N THR A 74 -2.15 -8.01 -17.76
CA THR A 74 -2.46 -8.64 -19.05
C THR A 74 -3.89 -8.30 -19.46
N PRO A 75 -4.28 -8.47 -20.73
CA PRO A 75 -5.66 -8.24 -21.15
C PRO A 75 -6.71 -9.04 -20.36
N THR A 76 -6.31 -10.18 -19.80
CA THR A 76 -7.17 -11.06 -18.98
C THR A 76 -7.00 -10.85 -17.47
N ASN A 77 -5.98 -10.13 -17.03
CA ASN A 77 -5.72 -9.79 -15.62
C ASN A 77 -5.32 -8.31 -15.48
N PRO A 78 -6.28 -7.40 -15.28
CA PRO A 78 -6.00 -5.99 -15.01
C PRO A 78 -5.55 -5.81 -13.55
N SER A 79 -4.34 -6.26 -13.24
CA SER A 79 -3.68 -6.17 -11.93
C SER A 79 -3.23 -4.74 -11.56
N GLU A 80 -2.54 -4.55 -10.44
CA GLU A 80 -2.03 -3.23 -10.02
C GLU A 80 -0.78 -2.75 -10.77
N ILE A 81 -0.07 -3.62 -11.48
CA ILE A 81 1.27 -3.32 -12.00
C ILE A 81 1.26 -3.36 -13.54
N PRO A 82 1.21 -2.21 -14.25
CA PRO A 82 0.98 -2.16 -15.70
C PRO A 82 2.07 -2.74 -16.60
N SER A 83 3.20 -3.17 -16.05
CA SER A 83 4.39 -3.58 -16.81
C SER A 83 5.14 -4.70 -16.10
N ARG A 84 6.00 -5.40 -16.86
CA ARG A 84 7.02 -6.27 -16.25
C ARG A 84 7.97 -5.44 -15.40
N TYR A 85 8.54 -6.07 -14.38
CA TYR A 85 9.38 -5.43 -13.39
C TYR A 85 10.39 -6.42 -12.81
N ASP A 86 11.48 -5.90 -12.28
CA ASP A 86 12.35 -6.64 -11.37
C ASP A 86 11.85 -6.48 -9.94
N VAL A 87 11.72 -5.23 -9.48
CA VAL A 87 11.02 -4.87 -8.23
C VAL A 87 10.01 -3.76 -8.49
N ALA A 88 8.82 -3.89 -7.90
CA ALA A 88 7.78 -2.86 -7.94
C ALA A 88 7.33 -2.50 -6.52
N VAL A 89 7.21 -1.20 -6.24
CA VAL A 89 6.75 -0.67 -4.96
C VAL A 89 5.59 0.28 -5.19
N PHE A 90 4.49 0.06 -4.51
CA PHE A 90 3.32 0.94 -4.62
C PHE A 90 2.56 1.03 -3.30
N GLU A 91 1.82 2.11 -3.10
CA GLU A 91 0.99 2.25 -1.91
C GLU A 91 -0.09 1.16 -1.86
N ASN A 92 -0.36 0.59 -0.69
CA ASN A 92 -1.38 -0.43 -0.50
C ASN A 92 -2.78 0.15 -0.70
N ARG A 93 -3.64 -0.52 -1.48
CA ARG A 93 -5.01 -0.08 -1.77
C ARG A 93 -5.92 -0.07 -0.55
N SER A 94 -5.69 -0.97 0.40
CA SER A 94 -6.47 -1.08 1.65
C SER A 94 -5.55 -0.92 2.86
N PRO A 95 -4.98 0.28 3.05
CA PRO A 95 -3.89 0.49 3.99
C PRO A 95 -4.40 0.45 5.44
N SER A 96 -3.53 0.04 6.36
CA SER A 96 -3.80 0.15 7.81
C SER A 96 -3.47 1.55 8.35
N PHE A 97 -2.65 2.32 7.62
CA PHE A 97 -2.27 3.70 7.93
C PHE A 97 -2.26 4.53 6.64
N GLY A 98 -2.77 5.76 6.72
CA GLY A 98 -2.93 6.65 5.56
C GLY A 98 -4.26 6.45 4.81
N PRO A 99 -4.51 7.20 3.72
CA PRO A 99 -3.57 8.10 3.04
C PRO A 99 -3.27 9.42 3.76
N ALA A 100 -4.04 9.82 4.77
CA ALA A 100 -3.84 11.08 5.45
C ALA A 100 -2.62 11.05 6.40
N LEU A 101 -1.96 12.21 6.53
CA LEU A 101 -0.79 12.44 7.38
C LEU A 101 -1.13 13.36 8.55
N SER A 102 -0.21 13.53 9.51
CA SER A 102 -0.40 14.46 10.63
C SER A 102 -0.46 15.93 10.21
N ALA A 103 0.15 16.26 9.07
CA ALA A 103 0.05 17.54 8.37
C ALA A 103 0.03 17.26 6.87
N ALA A 104 -0.66 18.09 6.08
CA ALA A 104 -0.73 17.90 4.63
C ALA A 104 0.67 17.95 3.98
N HIS A 105 0.93 17.05 3.03
CA HIS A 105 2.19 17.00 2.30
C HIS A 105 1.99 16.43 0.89
N GLY A 106 2.37 17.18 -0.14
CA GLY A 106 2.07 16.80 -1.54
C GLY A 106 0.57 16.60 -1.73
N ASP A 107 0.18 15.45 -2.27
CA ASP A 107 -1.22 15.06 -2.45
C ASP A 107 -1.83 14.38 -1.21
N ALA A 108 -1.05 14.11 -0.17
CA ALA A 108 -1.54 13.49 1.06
C ALA A 108 -2.23 14.53 1.96
N PRO A 109 -3.52 14.34 2.31
CA PRO A 109 -4.26 15.30 3.12
C PRO A 109 -3.85 15.26 4.59
N GLU A 110 -4.11 16.35 5.31
CA GLU A 110 -4.06 16.35 6.77
C GLU A 110 -5.21 15.51 7.33
N ALA A 111 -4.90 14.63 8.28
CA ALA A 111 -5.87 13.79 8.94
C ALA A 111 -6.64 14.57 10.01
N PRO A 112 -7.95 14.29 10.21
CA PRO A 112 -8.63 14.73 11.41
C PRO A 112 -8.06 13.97 12.63
N ASN A 113 -7.89 14.64 13.78
CA ASN A 113 -7.43 14.00 15.03
C ASN A 113 -6.18 13.09 14.86
N PRO A 114 -5.08 13.58 14.26
CA PRO A 114 -3.86 12.81 14.13
C PRO A 114 -3.16 12.69 15.51
N PRO A 115 -2.23 11.74 15.68
CA PRO A 115 -1.30 11.74 16.80
C PRO A 115 -0.55 13.06 16.89
N ARG A 116 -0.42 13.61 18.10
CA ARG A 116 0.23 14.91 18.35
C ARG A 116 1.66 14.79 18.89
N GLY A 117 2.28 13.63 18.73
CA GLY A 117 3.62 13.31 19.23
C GLY A 117 3.63 12.04 20.08
N LEU A 118 4.80 11.69 20.61
CA LEU A 118 4.98 10.49 21.43
C LEU A 118 4.23 10.59 22.77
N ASP A 119 4.29 11.75 23.44
CA ASP A 119 3.55 11.98 24.70
C ASP A 119 2.03 11.74 24.55
N ASP A 120 1.47 12.05 23.38
CA ASP A 120 0.05 11.84 23.06
C ASP A 120 -0.29 10.35 22.87
N LEU A 121 0.67 9.55 22.41
CA LEU A 121 0.54 8.10 22.22
C LEU A 121 0.81 7.33 23.52
N ASP A 122 1.71 7.83 24.37
CA ASP A 122 2.07 7.23 25.65
C ASP A 122 1.02 7.48 26.74
N ALA A 123 0.21 8.54 26.60
CA ALA A 123 -0.87 8.83 27.52
C ALA A 123 -1.97 7.76 27.47
N LEU A 124 -2.16 7.04 28.58
CA LEU A 124 -3.26 6.08 28.72
C LEU A 124 -4.60 6.80 28.90
N GLY A 125 -5.58 6.44 28.09
CA GLY A 125 -6.93 6.99 28.19
C GLY A 125 -8.01 5.98 27.80
N LEU A 126 -9.03 5.86 28.64
CA LEU A 126 -10.17 5.00 28.36
C LEU A 126 -10.94 5.57 27.16
N GLY A 127 -11.07 4.77 26.10
CA GLY A 127 -11.75 5.20 24.88
C GLY A 127 -10.94 6.16 24.01
N SER A 128 -9.62 6.23 24.19
CA SER A 128 -8.73 7.01 23.33
C SER A 128 -8.82 6.58 21.86
N VAL A 129 -8.98 7.57 20.97
CA VAL A 129 -9.06 7.39 19.51
C VAL A 129 -8.16 8.41 18.81
N ARG A 130 -7.44 7.98 17.78
CA ARG A 130 -6.68 8.82 16.84
C ARG A 130 -6.88 8.32 15.43
N THR A 131 -6.55 9.14 14.44
CA THR A 131 -6.47 8.67 13.05
C THR A 131 -5.14 7.95 12.80
N SER A 132 -5.20 6.82 12.12
CA SER A 132 -4.03 5.99 11.76
C SER A 132 -3.26 6.65 10.62
N VAL A 133 -2.56 7.74 10.90
CA VAL A 133 -1.77 8.47 9.89
C VAL A 133 -0.50 7.73 9.50
N GLY A 134 -0.09 7.83 8.23
CA GLY A 134 1.13 7.21 7.74
C GLY A 134 0.99 6.73 6.29
N ARG A 135 1.83 5.79 5.89
CA ARG A 135 1.83 5.19 4.55
C ARG A 135 2.05 3.68 4.67
N CYS A 136 1.28 2.92 3.92
CA CYS A 136 1.45 1.47 3.81
C CYS A 136 1.78 1.14 2.36
N GLU A 137 2.83 0.36 2.13
CA GLU A 137 3.29 0.02 0.79
C GLU A 137 3.32 -1.50 0.60
N VAL A 138 3.28 -1.91 -0.66
CA VAL A 138 3.49 -3.28 -1.11
C VAL A 138 4.77 -3.30 -1.92
N VAL A 139 5.65 -4.26 -1.62
CA VAL A 139 6.91 -4.49 -2.34
C VAL A 139 6.83 -5.85 -3.01
N CYS A 140 6.94 -5.87 -4.34
CA CYS A 140 6.93 -7.07 -5.17
C CYS A 140 8.33 -7.32 -5.70
N PHE A 141 8.93 -8.46 -5.36
CA PHE A 141 10.33 -8.80 -5.69
C PHE A 141 10.51 -9.63 -6.97
N SER A 142 9.41 -10.01 -7.62
CA SER A 142 9.45 -10.82 -8.84
C SER A 142 8.13 -10.68 -9.59
N PRO A 143 8.15 -10.65 -10.93
CA PRO A 143 6.93 -10.65 -11.74
C PRO A 143 6.31 -12.05 -11.85
N GLU A 144 7.00 -13.09 -11.38
CA GLU A 144 6.55 -14.47 -11.48
C GLU A 144 5.52 -14.80 -10.41
N HIS A 145 4.42 -15.44 -10.83
CA HIS A 145 3.31 -15.78 -9.95
C HIS A 145 3.67 -16.82 -8.87
N THR A 146 4.68 -17.66 -9.14
CA THR A 146 5.14 -18.70 -8.22
C THR A 146 6.59 -18.47 -7.84
N GLY A 147 6.90 -18.64 -6.56
CA GLY A 147 8.26 -18.53 -6.05
C GLY A 147 8.27 -18.12 -4.59
N SER A 148 9.44 -17.74 -4.09
CA SER A 148 9.58 -17.13 -2.78
C SER A 148 10.73 -16.11 -2.78
N PHE A 149 10.87 -15.35 -1.71
CA PHE A 149 12.03 -14.49 -1.53
C PHE A 149 13.34 -15.29 -1.54
N GLY A 150 13.36 -16.50 -0.97
CA GLY A 150 14.55 -17.35 -0.92
C GLY A 150 14.97 -17.96 -2.27
N THR A 151 14.15 -17.83 -3.31
CA THR A 151 14.50 -18.29 -4.67
C THR A 151 14.99 -17.16 -5.57
N GLN A 152 15.02 -15.92 -5.06
CA GLN A 152 15.53 -14.78 -5.83
C GLN A 152 17.06 -14.77 -5.87
N SER A 153 17.63 -14.09 -6.87
CA SER A 153 19.07 -13.81 -6.93
C SER A 153 19.51 -12.89 -5.81
N VAL A 154 20.82 -12.90 -5.51
CA VAL A 154 21.43 -12.01 -4.51
C VAL A 154 21.30 -10.54 -4.91
N THR A 155 21.43 -10.27 -6.21
CA THR A 155 21.09 -8.97 -6.79
C THR A 155 19.56 -8.93 -6.84
N ARG A 156 18.91 -8.18 -5.95
CA ARG A 156 17.49 -7.78 -5.99
C ARG A 156 17.30 -6.53 -5.13
#